data_AF-A0A0V0JBQ4-F1
#
_entry.id   AF-A0A0V0JBQ4-F1
#
_cell.length_a   1.000
_cell.length_b   1.000
_cell.length_c   1.000
_cell.angle_alpha   90.00
_cell.angle_beta   90.00
_cell.angle_gamma   90.00
#
_symmetry.space_group_name_H-M   'P 1'
#
loop_
_entity.id
_entity.type
_entity.pdbx_description
1 polymer ?
#
loop_
_entity_poly.entity_id
_entity_poly.type
_entity_poly.pdbx_seq_one_letter_code
_entity_poly.pdbx_strand_id
1 'polypeptide(L)'
;MRSAKGSKEDYRKSELLVDTLAILTKTGLLQCVKAVCPTEVCDEEQERPSSESTTISKTELLDSLQKFVSAGGKVEKFRQNLPATKPPSLWDLVLVPNIDTLNALWRDRIIAEVAAERIDETAGDIMSRLLCVANTSNRSTHILSAACEAVSHAELIRSLKEVPAYLDSYITLLLDDPFCLLEQQPGIAGGMYICPYKKIIKHLLVRHAENIVQVLFENSGLRIFRILVAEGYLSCEALERRLLIPQKDFRRVLPRMVANG
;
A
#
# COMPACT_ATOMS: atom_id res chain seq x y z
N MET A 1 -25.59 24.18 40.71
CA MET A 1 -25.61 24.05 39.23
C MET A 1 -24.33 24.67 38.70
N ARG A 2 -23.30 23.88 38.37
CA ARG A 2 -22.07 24.38 37.74
C ARG A 2 -22.15 24.09 36.24
N SER A 3 -22.23 25.14 35.46
CA SER A 3 -22.16 25.14 34.00
C SER A 3 -20.88 24.44 33.56
N ALA A 4 -20.98 23.24 32.99
CA ALA A 4 -19.87 22.55 32.36
C ALA A 4 -19.58 23.21 30.99
N LYS A 5 -19.00 24.41 31.01
CA LYS A 5 -18.41 24.98 29.79
C LYS A 5 -17.18 24.13 29.45
N GLY A 6 -17.20 23.48 28.29
CA GLY A 6 -16.03 22.77 27.76
C GLY A 6 -14.82 23.70 27.71
N SER A 7 -13.63 23.18 28.00
CA SER A 7 -12.40 23.96 27.93
C SER A 7 -12.15 24.38 26.49
N LYS A 8 -11.51 25.54 26.27
CA LYS A 8 -11.04 25.97 24.93
C LYS A 8 -10.19 24.89 24.25
N GLU A 9 -9.51 24.07 25.04
CA GLU A 9 -8.74 22.92 24.58
C GLU A 9 -9.62 21.77 24.02
N ASP A 10 -10.80 21.54 24.60
CA ASP A 10 -11.71 20.47 24.18
C ASP A 10 -12.35 20.79 22.83
N TYR A 11 -12.68 22.06 22.60
CA TYR A 11 -13.13 22.54 21.29
C TYR A 11 -12.04 22.38 20.22
N ARG A 12 -10.78 22.73 20.53
CA ARG A 12 -9.65 22.52 19.61
C ARG A 12 -9.42 21.04 19.28
N LYS A 13 -9.56 20.15 20.27
CA LYS A 13 -9.48 18.69 20.05
C LYS A 13 -10.62 18.19 19.16
N SER A 14 -11.83 18.73 19.32
CA SER A 14 -12.97 18.37 18.46
C SER A 14 -12.75 18.77 17.00
N GLU A 15 -12.20 19.96 16.74
CA GLU A 15 -11.86 20.42 15.39
C GLU A 15 -10.79 19.52 14.76
N LEU A 16 -9.71 19.23 15.49
CA LEU A 16 -8.62 18.37 15.01
C LEU A 16 -9.12 16.96 14.65
N LEU A 17 -10.03 16.41 15.46
CA LEU A 17 -10.62 15.09 15.21
C LEU A 17 -11.47 15.09 13.95
N VAL A 18 -12.33 16.09 13.76
CA VAL A 18 -13.15 16.22 12.55
C VAL A 18 -12.26 16.39 11.31
N ASP A 19 -11.22 17.21 11.41
CA ASP A 19 -10.27 17.44 10.32
C ASP A 19 -9.52 16.15 9.98
N THR A 20 -9.07 15.40 10.98
CA THR A 20 -8.37 14.12 10.78
C THR A 20 -9.30 13.12 10.10
N LEU A 21 -10.53 12.96 10.57
CA LEU A 21 -11.52 12.07 9.95
C LEU A 21 -11.84 12.49 8.52
N ALA A 22 -12.03 13.79 8.26
CA ALA A 22 -12.27 14.30 6.93
C ALA A 22 -11.08 14.03 5.99
N ILE A 23 -9.85 14.18 6.48
CA ILE A 23 -8.65 13.84 5.71
C ILE A 23 -8.62 12.34 5.41
N LEU A 24 -8.82 11.48 6.42
CA LEU A 24 -8.77 10.03 6.25
C LEU A 24 -9.87 9.50 5.31
N THR A 25 -11.07 10.07 5.34
CA THR A 25 -12.13 9.74 4.39
C THR A 25 -11.80 10.27 2.99
N LYS A 26 -11.27 11.49 2.88
CA LYS A 26 -10.86 12.08 1.59
C LYS A 26 -9.71 11.31 0.93
N THR A 27 -8.76 10.80 1.71
CA THR A 27 -7.66 9.96 1.20
C THR A 27 -8.10 8.52 0.91
N GLY A 28 -9.35 8.17 1.19
CA GLY A 28 -9.89 6.83 1.00
C GLY A 28 -9.40 5.80 2.01
N LEU A 29 -8.69 6.21 3.06
CA LEU A 29 -8.23 5.33 4.15
C LEU A 29 -9.39 4.82 5.01
N LEU A 30 -10.41 5.65 5.18
CA LEU A 30 -11.66 5.28 5.84
C LEU A 30 -12.80 5.28 4.83
N GLN A 31 -13.63 4.25 4.92
CA GLN A 31 -14.88 4.14 4.19
C GLN A 31 -16.05 4.27 5.18
N CYS A 32 -17.07 5.03 4.78
CA CYS A 32 -18.34 5.10 5.50
C CYS A 32 -19.24 3.99 4.97
N VAL A 33 -19.63 3.05 5.83
CA VAL A 33 -20.51 1.92 5.50
C VAL A 33 -21.79 2.06 6.33
N LYS A 34 -22.95 1.77 5.74
CA LYS A 34 -24.20 1.68 6.49
C LYS A 34 -24.15 0.46 7.42
N ALA A 35 -24.52 0.64 8.68
CA ALA A 35 -24.65 -0.39 9.69
C ALA A 35 -25.78 -1.32 9.26
N VAL A 36 -25.43 -2.46 8.67
CA VAL A 36 -26.40 -3.53 8.44
C VAL A 36 -26.59 -4.25 9.77
N CYS A 37 -27.82 -4.22 10.31
CA CYS A 37 -28.20 -5.03 11.46
C CYS A 37 -28.06 -6.52 11.08
N PRO A 38 -27.36 -7.34 11.87
CA PRO A 38 -27.23 -8.76 11.57
C PRO A 38 -28.53 -9.49 11.94
N THR A 39 -29.48 -9.56 11.00
CA THR A 39 -30.65 -10.43 11.15
C THR A 39 -31.03 -11.19 9.89
N GLU A 40 -30.21 -11.15 8.83
CA GLU A 40 -30.47 -11.97 7.65
C GLU A 40 -29.26 -12.87 7.40
N VAL A 41 -29.47 -14.14 7.74
CA VAL A 41 -28.68 -15.26 7.24
C VAL A 41 -28.81 -15.21 5.72
N CYS A 42 -27.72 -14.87 5.04
CA CYS A 42 -27.64 -14.98 3.58
C CYS A 42 -26.40 -15.82 3.26
N ASP A 43 -26.67 -16.84 2.46
CA ASP A 43 -25.77 -17.90 2.03
C ASP A 43 -24.47 -17.38 1.40
N GLU A 44 -23.43 -18.19 1.53
CA GLU A 44 -22.15 -18.00 0.86
C GLU A 44 -22.37 -17.94 -0.66
N GLU A 45 -21.65 -17.04 -1.33
CA GLU A 45 -21.63 -16.79 -2.78
C GLU A 45 -22.61 -15.75 -3.36
N GLN A 46 -22.56 -14.48 -2.92
CA GLN A 46 -22.96 -13.38 -3.81
C GLN A 46 -22.30 -12.04 -3.42
N GLU A 47 -21.64 -11.44 -4.43
CA GLU A 47 -21.30 -10.02 -4.62
C GLU A 47 -20.82 -9.18 -3.41
N ARG A 48 -19.57 -8.69 -3.51
CA ARG A 48 -19.05 -7.60 -2.65
C ARG A 48 -20.11 -6.48 -2.59
N PRO A 49 -20.54 -6.04 -1.38
CA PRO A 49 -21.55 -5.01 -1.28
C PRO A 49 -21.06 -3.77 -2.05
N SER A 50 -21.90 -3.28 -2.95
CA SER A 50 -21.65 -2.03 -3.66
C SER A 50 -21.40 -0.94 -2.61
N SER A 51 -20.18 -0.44 -2.58
CA SER A 51 -19.74 0.62 -1.69
C SER A 51 -20.51 1.92 -1.99
N GLU A 52 -21.75 2.04 -1.53
CA GLU A 52 -22.45 3.33 -1.48
C GLU A 52 -21.71 4.21 -0.48
N SER A 53 -20.72 4.97 -0.97
CA SER A 53 -19.98 5.93 -0.16
C SER A 53 -20.93 7.05 0.25
N THR A 54 -21.56 6.91 1.42
CA THR A 54 -22.39 7.96 1.99
C THR A 54 -21.44 9.04 2.52
N THR A 55 -21.49 10.24 1.93
CA THR A 55 -20.61 11.35 2.31
C THR A 55 -21.09 11.98 3.61
N ILE A 56 -20.24 11.95 4.65
CA ILE A 56 -20.52 12.61 5.93
C ILE A 56 -20.25 14.11 5.80
N SER A 57 -21.22 14.95 6.18
CA SER A 57 -21.07 16.41 6.20
C SER A 57 -20.15 16.85 7.35
N LYS A 58 -19.01 17.49 7.01
CA LYS A 58 -18.00 17.97 7.97
C LYS A 58 -18.58 18.94 9.01
N THR A 59 -19.46 19.83 8.58
CA THR A 59 -20.06 20.88 9.42
C THR A 59 -21.03 20.29 10.45
N GLU A 60 -21.83 19.30 10.06
CA GLU A 60 -22.79 18.64 10.93
C GLU A 60 -22.11 17.79 12.02
N LEU A 61 -21.00 17.11 11.66
CA LEU A 61 -20.21 16.32 12.61
C LEU A 61 -19.54 17.22 13.65
N LEU A 62 -19.00 18.37 13.22
CA LEU A 62 -18.38 19.36 14.08
C LEU A 62 -19.41 20.01 15.02
N ASP A 63 -20.56 20.43 14.51
CA ASP A 63 -21.65 20.99 15.31
C ASP A 63 -22.15 19.99 16.37
N SER A 64 -22.26 18.71 16.01
CA SER A 64 -22.68 17.65 16.92
C SER A 64 -21.65 17.39 18.02
N LEU A 65 -20.36 17.36 17.68
CA LEU A 65 -19.28 17.20 18.65
C LEU A 65 -19.17 18.41 19.59
N GLN A 66 -19.34 19.63 19.08
CA GLN A 66 -19.33 20.84 19.90
C GLN A 66 -20.55 20.91 20.85
N LYS A 67 -21.72 20.41 20.42
CA LYS A 67 -22.89 20.21 21.29
C LYS A 67 -22.60 19.18 22.38
N PHE A 68 -21.90 18.10 22.07
CA PHE A 68 -21.48 17.09 23.07
C PHE A 68 -20.47 17.66 24.09
N VAL A 69 -19.47 18.41 23.62
CA VAL A 69 -18.47 19.07 24.49
C VAL A 69 -19.13 20.11 25.41
N SER A 70 -20.08 20.90 24.89
CA SER A 70 -20.81 21.89 25.70
C SER A 70 -21.78 21.27 26.72
N ALA A 71 -22.21 20.03 26.52
CA ALA A 71 -23.01 19.26 27.48
C ALA A 71 -22.16 18.63 28.61
N GLY A 72 -20.84 18.82 28.62
CA GLY A 72 -19.94 18.17 29.59
C GLY A 72 -19.89 16.66 29.41
N GLY A 73 -19.99 16.20 28.16
CA GLY A 73 -20.15 14.79 27.79
C GLY A 73 -19.05 13.89 28.35
N LYS A 74 -19.43 12.97 29.25
CA LYS A 74 -18.62 11.82 29.64
C LYS A 74 -18.92 10.65 28.71
N VAL A 75 -17.94 9.79 28.45
CA VAL A 75 -18.08 8.57 27.61
C VAL A 75 -19.28 7.72 28.06
N GLU A 76 -19.51 7.61 29.37
CA GLU A 76 -20.63 6.88 29.98
C GLU A 76 -22.01 7.42 29.60
N LYS A 77 -22.11 8.73 29.27
CA LYS A 77 -23.35 9.40 28.85
C LYS A 77 -23.41 9.62 27.34
N PHE A 78 -22.45 9.12 26.58
CA PHE A 78 -22.38 9.31 25.12
C PHE A 78 -23.67 8.83 24.45
N ARG A 79 -24.15 7.63 24.81
CA ARG A 79 -25.41 7.05 24.32
C ARG A 79 -26.67 7.86 24.67
N GLN A 80 -26.64 8.63 25.77
CA GLN A 80 -27.78 9.45 26.21
C GLN A 80 -27.84 10.80 25.47
N ASN A 81 -26.71 11.26 24.93
CA ASN A 81 -26.59 12.50 24.18
C ASN A 81 -26.64 12.28 22.66
N LEU A 82 -26.74 11.02 22.21
CA LEU A 82 -27.03 10.71 20.82
C LEU A 82 -28.44 11.20 20.49
N PRO A 83 -28.64 11.94 19.39
CA PRO A 83 -29.98 12.38 19.00
C PRO A 83 -30.87 11.15 18.82
N ALA A 84 -32.10 11.22 19.31
CA ALA A 84 -33.08 10.16 19.11
C ALA A 84 -33.42 10.08 17.61
N THR A 85 -32.95 9.04 16.94
CA THR A 85 -33.04 8.92 15.49
C THR A 85 -34.20 8.04 15.06
N LYS A 86 -35.01 8.54 14.11
CA LYS A 86 -35.88 7.70 13.27
C LYS A 86 -35.03 7.08 12.14
N PRO A 87 -35.29 5.83 11.71
CA PRO A 87 -34.49 5.19 10.67
C PRO A 87 -34.79 5.76 9.26
N PRO A 88 -33.80 5.78 8.35
CA PRO A 88 -32.37 5.54 8.59
C PRO A 88 -31.70 6.87 8.96
N SER A 89 -30.93 6.86 10.05
CA SER A 89 -30.26 8.05 10.52
C SER A 89 -28.77 8.01 10.25
N LEU A 90 -28.15 9.18 10.13
CA LEU A 90 -26.72 9.33 9.85
C LEU A 90 -25.81 8.65 10.90
N TRP A 91 -26.35 8.26 12.06
CA TRP A 91 -25.67 7.49 13.11
C TRP A 91 -25.62 5.98 12.84
N ASP A 92 -26.27 5.53 11.77
CA ASP A 92 -26.14 4.19 11.22
C ASP A 92 -24.91 4.10 10.29
N LEU A 93 -24.00 5.09 10.28
CA LEU A 93 -22.75 5.03 9.51
C LEU A 93 -21.60 4.54 10.38
N VAL A 94 -21.02 3.41 10.02
CA VAL A 94 -19.80 2.87 10.62
C VAL A 94 -18.62 3.27 9.74
N LEU A 95 -17.61 3.86 10.37
CA LEU A 95 -16.32 4.08 9.73
C LEU A 95 -15.49 2.82 9.82
N VAL A 96 -15.10 2.28 8.66
CA VAL A 96 -14.30 1.06 8.53
C VAL A 96 -13.02 1.41 7.78
N PRO A 97 -11.86 0.84 8.14
CA PRO A 97 -10.65 0.99 7.34
C PRO A 97 -10.85 0.40 5.95
N ASN A 98 -10.42 1.13 4.93
CA ASN A 98 -10.37 0.63 3.57
C ASN A 98 -9.12 -0.25 3.41
N ILE A 99 -9.33 -1.56 3.45
CA ILE A 99 -8.26 -2.56 3.37
C ILE A 99 -7.51 -2.48 2.04
N ASP A 100 -8.21 -2.20 0.93
CA ASP A 100 -7.57 -2.13 -0.39
C ASP A 100 -6.62 -0.93 -0.49
N THR A 101 -7.03 0.23 0.02
CA THR A 101 -6.17 1.41 0.08
C THR A 101 -5.00 1.19 1.03
N LEU A 102 -5.22 0.55 2.18
CA LEU A 102 -4.14 0.23 3.11
C LEU A 102 -3.11 -0.72 2.49
N ASN A 103 -3.57 -1.77 1.80
CA ASN A 103 -2.72 -2.72 1.10
C ASN A 103 -1.92 -2.04 -0.04
N ALA A 104 -2.53 -1.11 -0.78
CA ALA A 104 -1.85 -0.34 -1.81
C ALA A 104 -0.73 0.54 -1.21
N LEU A 105 -0.98 1.20 -0.08
CA LEU A 105 0.04 1.98 0.62
C LEU A 105 1.16 1.12 1.19
N TRP A 106 0.84 -0.09 1.68
CA TRP A 106 1.84 -1.06 2.12
C TRP A 106 2.71 -1.54 0.95
N ARG A 107 2.11 -1.85 -0.20
CA ARG A 107 2.85 -2.16 -1.43
C ARG A 107 3.83 -1.03 -1.77
N ASP A 108 3.34 0.20 -1.80
CA ASP A 108 4.15 1.36 -2.19
C ASP A 108 5.30 1.61 -1.21
N ARG A 109 5.05 1.39 0.09
CA ARG A 109 6.09 1.43 1.13
C ARG A 109 7.17 0.36 0.90
N ILE A 110 6.78 -0.88 0.65
CA ILE A 110 7.73 -1.98 0.39
C ILE A 110 8.59 -1.66 -0.84
N ILE A 111 7.99 -1.11 -1.91
CA ILE A 111 8.73 -0.74 -3.12
C ILE A 111 9.78 0.34 -2.83
N ALA A 112 9.42 1.36 -2.06
CA ALA A 112 10.38 2.40 -1.64
C ALA A 112 11.51 1.83 -0.77
N GLU A 113 11.20 0.91 0.15
CA GLU A 113 12.20 0.22 0.97
C GLU A 113 13.14 -0.65 0.11
N VAL A 114 12.62 -1.33 -0.93
CA VAL A 114 13.46 -2.08 -1.88
C VAL A 114 14.39 -1.15 -2.65
N ALA A 115 13.92 0.02 -3.10
CA ALA A 115 14.76 1.01 -3.75
C ALA A 115 15.87 1.52 -2.81
N ALA A 116 15.55 1.70 -1.53
CA ALA A 116 16.52 2.09 -0.50
C ALA A 116 17.61 1.04 -0.28
N GLU A 117 17.24 -0.25 -0.25
CA GLU A 117 18.19 -1.35 -0.08
C GLU A 117 19.08 -1.55 -1.32
N ARG A 118 18.54 -1.31 -2.51
CA ARG A 118 19.21 -1.57 -3.78
C ARG A 118 20.19 -0.48 -4.19
N ILE A 119 19.85 0.78 -3.91
CA ILE A 119 20.62 1.96 -4.33
C ILE A 119 21.07 2.69 -3.06
N ASP A 120 20.18 3.46 -2.44
CA ASP A 120 20.38 4.15 -1.16
C ASP A 120 19.08 4.80 -0.66
N GLU A 121 19.13 5.39 0.54
CA GLU A 121 17.99 6.09 1.16
C GLU A 121 17.38 7.17 0.27
N THR A 122 18.20 7.91 -0.50
CA THR A 122 17.74 8.96 -1.42
C THR A 122 16.87 8.40 -2.53
N ALA A 123 17.26 7.26 -3.12
CA ALA A 123 16.46 6.57 -4.12
C ALA A 123 15.13 6.06 -3.56
N GLY A 124 15.15 5.57 -2.31
CA GLY A 124 13.94 5.19 -1.57
C GLY A 124 12.97 6.36 -1.38
N ASP A 125 13.49 7.52 -0.98
CA ASP A 125 12.71 8.74 -0.82
C ASP A 125 12.11 9.23 -2.15
N ILE A 126 12.88 9.20 -3.24
CA ILE A 126 12.42 9.55 -4.58
C ILE A 126 11.26 8.63 -4.99
N MET A 127 11.41 7.31 -4.83
CA MET A 127 10.35 6.34 -5.13
C MET A 127 9.11 6.54 -4.26
N SER A 128 9.29 6.80 -2.96
CA SER A 128 8.19 7.09 -2.03
C SER A 128 7.39 8.31 -2.48
N ARG A 129 8.08 9.37 -2.91
CA ARG A 129 7.43 10.61 -3.39
C ARG A 129 6.72 10.39 -4.71
N LEU A 130 7.32 9.68 -5.65
CA LEU A 130 6.70 9.33 -6.92
C LEU A 130 5.38 8.57 -6.71
N LEU A 131 5.40 7.54 -5.87
CA LEU A 131 4.21 6.74 -5.56
C LEU A 131 3.16 7.55 -4.79
N CYS A 132 3.59 8.43 -3.89
CA CYS A 132 2.69 9.36 -3.20
C CYS A 132 1.98 10.32 -4.17
N VAL A 133 2.69 10.85 -5.17
CA VAL A 133 2.11 11.68 -6.23
C VAL A 133 1.08 10.86 -7.03
N ALA A 134 1.44 9.65 -7.47
CA ALA A 134 0.52 8.77 -8.17
C ALA A 134 -0.76 8.50 -7.35
N ASN A 135 -0.61 8.19 -6.06
CA ASN A 135 -1.75 7.90 -5.19
C ASN A 135 -2.63 9.13 -4.94
N THR A 136 -2.03 10.30 -4.69
CA THR A 136 -2.77 11.55 -4.44
C THR A 136 -3.56 12.01 -5.66
N SER A 137 -3.07 11.70 -6.86
CA SER A 137 -3.75 11.98 -8.13
C SER A 137 -4.71 10.86 -8.58
N ASN A 138 -4.94 9.84 -7.75
CA ASN A 138 -5.79 8.68 -8.04
C ASN A 138 -5.41 7.94 -9.35
N ARG A 139 -4.11 7.89 -9.64
CA ARG A 139 -3.52 7.36 -10.88
C ARG A 139 -3.34 5.85 -10.82
N SER A 140 -4.46 5.12 -10.91
CA SER A 140 -4.49 3.66 -10.97
C SER A 140 -3.65 2.98 -9.86
N THR A 141 -3.82 3.41 -8.61
CA THR A 141 -3.06 2.90 -7.47
C THR A 141 -3.74 1.73 -6.74
N HIS A 142 -4.85 1.22 -7.28
CA HIS A 142 -5.54 0.05 -6.73
C HIS A 142 -4.59 -1.15 -6.54
N ILE A 143 -4.87 -2.01 -5.56
CA ILE A 143 -3.99 -3.12 -5.20
C ILE A 143 -3.74 -4.10 -6.36
N LEU A 144 -4.72 -4.26 -7.24
CA LEU A 144 -4.64 -5.16 -8.42
C LEU A 144 -4.05 -4.49 -9.67
N SER A 145 -3.71 -3.20 -9.62
CA SER A 145 -3.14 -2.50 -10.77
C SER A 145 -1.78 -3.08 -11.16
N ALA A 146 -1.55 -3.23 -12.46
CA ALA A 146 -0.29 -3.77 -12.97
C ALA A 146 0.89 -2.77 -12.82
N ALA A 147 0.58 -1.47 -12.85
CA ALA A 147 1.50 -0.36 -12.71
C ALA A 147 0.72 0.90 -12.27
N CYS A 148 1.43 1.92 -11.79
CA CYS A 148 0.82 3.25 -11.63
C CYS A 148 0.67 3.95 -12.98
N GLU A 149 -0.19 4.96 -13.08
CA GLU A 149 -0.11 5.85 -14.25
C GLU A 149 1.11 6.76 -14.16
N ALA A 150 1.48 7.33 -15.30
CA ALA A 150 2.70 8.10 -15.41
C ALA A 150 2.71 9.36 -14.52
N VAL A 151 3.85 9.58 -13.88
CA VAL A 151 4.17 10.78 -13.09
C VAL A 151 5.24 11.56 -13.85
N SER A 152 5.00 12.85 -14.08
CA SER A 152 5.97 13.70 -14.77
C SER A 152 7.14 14.09 -13.86
N HIS A 153 8.31 14.33 -14.45
CA HIS A 153 9.48 14.86 -13.75
C HIS A 153 9.17 16.14 -12.97
N ALA A 154 8.39 17.05 -13.56
CA ALA A 154 7.98 18.30 -12.93
C ALA A 154 7.05 18.09 -11.71
N GLU A 155 6.19 17.07 -11.73
CA GLU A 155 5.38 16.69 -10.56
C GLU A 155 6.22 16.11 -9.44
N LEU A 156 7.18 15.25 -9.79
CA LEU A 156 8.11 14.67 -8.83
C LEU A 156 8.93 15.75 -8.13
N ILE A 157 9.54 16.68 -8.87
CA ILE A 157 10.28 17.81 -8.31
C ILE A 157 9.42 18.62 -7.34
N ARG A 158 8.17 18.94 -7.72
CA ARG A 158 7.27 19.71 -6.87
C ARG A 158 6.85 18.98 -5.59
N SER A 159 6.92 17.65 -5.59
CA SER A 159 6.56 16.83 -4.42
C SER A 159 7.70 16.66 -3.42
N LEU A 160 8.94 16.89 -3.85
CA LEU A 160 10.13 16.80 -3.01
C LEU A 160 10.22 18.05 -2.11
N LYS A 161 10.49 17.83 -0.82
CA LYS A 161 10.71 18.93 0.13
C LYS A 161 12.01 19.66 -0.17
N GLU A 162 13.06 18.88 -0.46
CA GLU A 162 14.37 19.33 -0.87
C GLU A 162 14.75 18.49 -2.09
N VAL A 163 15.15 19.17 -3.17
CA VAL A 163 15.52 18.49 -4.42
C VAL A 163 16.96 18.00 -4.28
N PRO A 164 17.23 16.68 -4.41
CA PRO A 164 18.59 16.16 -4.35
C PRO A 164 19.44 16.76 -5.48
N ALA A 165 20.71 17.08 -5.18
CA ALA A 165 21.62 17.71 -6.13
C ALA A 165 21.82 16.90 -7.43
N TYR A 166 21.70 15.57 -7.35
CA TYR A 166 21.86 14.63 -8.48
C TYR A 166 20.58 13.85 -8.78
N LEU A 167 19.41 14.50 -8.68
CA LEU A 167 18.11 13.85 -8.91
C LEU A 167 18.05 13.07 -10.23
N ASP A 168 18.50 13.68 -11.33
CA ASP A 168 18.45 13.03 -12.65
C ASP A 168 19.34 11.78 -12.70
N SER A 169 20.48 11.80 -12.03
CA SER A 169 21.34 10.62 -11.91
C SER A 169 20.67 9.50 -11.12
N TYR A 170 19.96 9.82 -10.03
CA TYR A 170 19.17 8.85 -9.28
C TYR A 170 18.03 8.27 -10.11
N ILE A 171 17.35 9.09 -10.90
CA ILE A 171 16.31 8.64 -11.81
C ILE A 171 16.89 7.67 -12.84
N THR A 172 18.05 7.97 -13.43
CA THR A 172 18.74 7.03 -14.33
C THR A 172 19.08 5.72 -13.63
N LEU A 173 19.61 5.76 -12.39
CA LEU A 173 19.89 4.55 -11.62
C LEU A 173 18.62 3.71 -11.35
N LEU A 174 17.50 4.36 -11.07
CA LEU A 174 16.20 3.69 -10.87
C LEU A 174 15.64 3.07 -12.16
N LEU A 175 15.89 3.70 -13.31
CA LEU A 175 15.51 3.19 -14.63
C LEU A 175 16.36 1.98 -15.06
N ASP A 176 17.66 2.01 -14.74
CA ASP A 176 18.62 0.98 -15.12
C ASP A 176 18.67 -0.20 -14.14
N ASP A 177 17.99 -0.11 -12.99
CA ASP A 177 18.01 -1.16 -11.97
C ASP A 177 17.34 -2.46 -12.47
N PRO A 178 17.98 -3.63 -12.28
CA PRO A 178 17.47 -4.92 -12.76
C PRO A 178 16.17 -5.39 -12.11
N PHE A 179 15.74 -4.78 -11.00
CA PHE A 179 14.43 -5.04 -10.38
C PHE A 179 13.28 -4.27 -11.08
N CYS A 180 13.61 -3.45 -12.09
CA CYS A 180 12.68 -2.60 -12.84
C CYS A 180 11.84 -1.70 -11.93
N LEU A 181 12.51 -1.01 -10.99
CA LEU A 181 11.83 -0.13 -10.02
C LEU A 181 11.08 1.01 -10.70
N LEU A 182 11.62 1.50 -11.81
CA LEU A 182 11.06 2.60 -12.57
C LEU A 182 11.15 2.33 -14.08
N GLU A 183 10.15 2.76 -14.84
CA GLU A 183 10.14 2.72 -16.29
C GLU A 183 9.81 4.10 -16.85
N GLN A 184 10.44 4.47 -17.96
CA GLN A 184 10.10 5.70 -18.67
C GLN A 184 9.13 5.38 -19.82
N GLN A 185 8.00 6.08 -19.87
CA GLN A 185 7.05 5.94 -20.96
C GLN A 185 7.64 6.54 -22.26
N PRO A 186 7.71 5.76 -23.36
CA PRO A 186 8.31 6.24 -24.60
C PRO A 186 7.42 7.29 -25.28
N GLY A 187 8.04 8.28 -25.91
CA GLY A 187 7.37 9.21 -26.84
C GLY A 187 6.77 10.48 -26.22
N ILE A 188 6.98 10.75 -24.92
CA ILE A 188 6.46 11.97 -24.26
C ILE A 188 7.64 12.82 -23.75
N ALA A 189 7.70 14.07 -24.21
CA ALA A 189 8.66 15.05 -23.71
C ALA A 189 8.34 15.43 -22.25
N GLY A 190 9.36 15.55 -21.40
CA GLY A 190 9.20 15.93 -19.99
C GLY A 190 9.36 14.81 -18.96
N GLY A 191 9.82 13.62 -19.37
CA GLY A 191 10.17 12.53 -18.44
C GLY A 191 8.95 11.99 -17.71
N MET A 192 8.23 11.07 -18.35
CA MET A 192 7.06 10.40 -17.78
C MET A 192 7.48 9.07 -17.19
N TYR A 193 7.34 8.91 -15.87
CA TYR A 193 7.82 7.75 -15.14
C TYR A 193 6.67 6.91 -14.59
N ILE A 194 6.80 5.59 -14.71
CA ILE A 194 5.83 4.59 -14.30
C ILE A 194 6.52 3.61 -13.36
N CYS A 195 5.85 3.22 -12.28
CA CYS A 195 6.28 2.14 -11.40
C CYS A 195 5.53 0.84 -11.76
N PRO A 196 6.22 -0.19 -12.30
CA PRO A 196 5.58 -1.43 -12.75
C PRO A 196 5.38 -2.41 -11.58
N TYR A 197 4.32 -2.22 -10.79
CA TYR A 197 3.98 -3.05 -9.63
C TYR A 197 4.10 -4.55 -9.87
N LYS A 198 3.52 -5.06 -10.97
CA LYS A 198 3.50 -6.50 -11.27
C LYS A 198 4.92 -7.07 -11.45
N LYS A 199 5.83 -6.33 -12.07
CA LYS A 199 7.22 -6.75 -12.28
C LYS A 199 7.96 -6.77 -10.95
N ILE A 200 7.87 -5.69 -10.18
CA ILE A 200 8.57 -5.55 -8.89
C ILE A 200 8.12 -6.63 -7.91
N ILE A 201 6.80 -6.86 -7.79
CA ILE A 201 6.27 -7.91 -6.91
C ILE A 201 6.73 -9.30 -7.36
N LYS A 202 6.79 -9.57 -8.67
CA LYS A 202 7.36 -10.83 -9.18
C LYS A 202 8.82 -10.99 -8.75
N HIS A 203 9.64 -9.95 -8.88
CA HIS A 203 11.04 -9.99 -8.43
C HIS A 203 11.16 -10.18 -6.92
N LEU A 204 10.30 -9.55 -6.13
CA LEU A 204 10.26 -9.70 -4.68
C LEU A 204 9.92 -11.14 -4.27
N LEU A 205 8.91 -11.74 -4.92
CA LEU A 205 8.54 -13.14 -4.69
C LEU A 205 9.68 -14.11 -5.05
N VAL A 206 10.35 -13.89 -6.18
CA VAL A 206 11.53 -14.67 -6.56
C VAL A 206 12.63 -14.54 -5.52
N ARG A 207 12.92 -13.32 -5.03
CA ARG A 207 13.91 -13.08 -3.98
C ARG A 207 13.56 -13.78 -2.66
N HIS A 208 12.28 -13.79 -2.28
CA HIS A 208 11.82 -14.54 -1.10
C HIS A 208 11.97 -16.05 -1.28
N ALA A 209 11.62 -16.58 -2.45
CA ALA A 209 11.82 -17.99 -2.78
C ALA A 209 13.31 -18.37 -2.78
N GLU A 210 14.18 -17.51 -3.31
CA GLU A 210 15.64 -17.68 -3.25
C GLU A 210 16.13 -17.81 -1.81
N ASN A 211 15.66 -16.94 -0.91
CA ASN A 211 16.04 -17.00 0.51
C ASN A 211 15.61 -18.32 1.17
N ILE A 212 14.38 -18.78 0.89
CA ILE A 212 13.88 -20.07 1.40
C ILE A 212 14.72 -21.23 0.87
N VAL A 213 14.99 -21.23 -0.45
CA VAL A 213 15.83 -22.26 -1.10
C VAL A 213 17.24 -22.25 -0.52
N GLN A 214 17.83 -21.07 -0.27
CA GLN A 214 19.16 -20.96 0.31
C GLN A 214 19.21 -21.55 1.73
N VAL A 215 18.17 -21.34 2.54
CA VAL A 215 18.09 -21.92 3.90
C VAL A 215 17.93 -23.44 3.85
N LEU A 216 17.11 -23.96 2.92
CA LEU A 216 16.80 -25.40 2.85
C LEU A 216 17.85 -26.24 2.12
N PHE A 217 18.49 -25.67 1.09
CA PHE A 217 19.34 -26.40 0.13
C PHE A 217 20.72 -25.77 -0.06
N GLU A 218 21.08 -24.81 0.80
CA GLU A 218 22.35 -24.11 0.80
C GLU A 218 22.61 -23.37 -0.54
N ASN A 219 23.86 -22.95 -0.75
CA ASN A 219 24.25 -22.21 -1.95
C ASN A 219 24.15 -23.06 -3.24
N SER A 220 24.29 -24.38 -3.13
CA SER A 220 24.17 -25.30 -4.27
C SER A 220 22.74 -25.33 -4.81
N GLY A 221 21.74 -25.43 -3.92
CA GLY A 221 20.33 -25.38 -4.31
C GLY A 221 19.91 -24.00 -4.82
N LEU A 222 20.38 -22.93 -4.17
CA LEU A 222 20.14 -21.55 -4.64
C LEU A 222 20.65 -21.35 -6.07
N ARG A 223 21.83 -21.89 -6.39
CA ARG A 223 22.43 -21.75 -7.73
C ARG A 223 21.64 -22.53 -8.78
N ILE A 224 21.17 -23.74 -8.46
CA ILE A 224 20.25 -24.52 -9.30
C ILE A 224 18.98 -23.70 -9.57
N PHE A 225 18.35 -23.19 -8.51
CA PHE A 225 17.11 -22.43 -8.59
C PHE A 225 17.24 -21.18 -9.47
N ARG A 226 18.30 -20.38 -9.27
CA ARG A 226 18.54 -19.16 -10.06
C ARG A 226 18.66 -19.44 -11.56
N ILE A 227 19.38 -20.48 -11.95
CA ILE A 227 19.51 -20.85 -13.37
C ILE A 227 18.16 -21.28 -13.95
N LEU A 228 17.39 -22.08 -13.21
CA LEU A 228 16.05 -22.50 -13.65
C LEU A 228 15.07 -21.33 -13.76
N VAL A 229 15.14 -20.34 -12.86
CA VAL A 229 14.32 -19.12 -12.94
C VAL A 229 14.70 -18.24 -14.13
N ALA A 230 16.00 -18.16 -14.46
CA ALA A 230 16.50 -17.32 -15.54
C ALA A 230 16.34 -17.95 -16.93
N GLU A 231 16.68 -19.23 -17.10
CA GLU A 231 16.72 -19.92 -18.40
C GLU A 231 15.48 -20.80 -18.64
N GLY A 232 14.66 -21.03 -17.61
CA GLY A 232 13.49 -21.89 -17.69
C GLY A 232 13.87 -23.37 -17.69
N TYR A 233 13.17 -24.16 -18.51
CA TYR A 233 13.38 -25.60 -18.57
C TYR A 233 14.74 -25.94 -19.19
N LEU A 234 15.56 -26.68 -18.44
CA LEU A 234 16.83 -27.23 -18.89
C LEU A 234 16.86 -28.73 -18.61
N SER A 235 17.48 -29.49 -19.51
CA SER A 235 17.77 -30.91 -19.24
C SER A 235 18.79 -31.04 -18.10
N CYS A 236 18.78 -32.15 -17.37
CA CYS A 236 19.72 -32.38 -16.27
C CYS A 236 21.18 -32.25 -16.71
N GLU A 237 21.52 -32.72 -17.92
CA GLU A 237 22.88 -32.59 -18.47
C GLU A 237 23.26 -31.13 -18.78
N ALA A 238 22.33 -30.37 -19.37
CA ALA A 238 22.58 -28.97 -19.69
C ALA A 238 22.73 -28.15 -18.39
N LEU A 239 21.88 -28.44 -17.41
CA LEU A 239 21.90 -27.83 -16.10
C LEU A 239 23.21 -28.15 -15.36
N GLU A 240 23.65 -29.41 -15.34
CA GLU A 240 24.92 -29.82 -14.73
C GLU A 240 26.13 -29.16 -15.38
N ARG A 241 26.15 -29.00 -16.71
CA ARG A 241 27.25 -28.31 -17.42
C ARG A 241 27.29 -26.81 -17.14
N ARG A 242 26.13 -26.18 -16.95
CA ARG A 242 26.00 -24.74 -16.62
C ARG A 242 26.34 -24.45 -15.16
N LEU A 243 25.95 -25.35 -14.26
CA LEU A 243 26.22 -25.25 -12.85
C LEU A 243 27.67 -25.64 -12.60
N LEU A 244 28.51 -24.63 -12.37
CA LEU A 244 29.88 -24.82 -11.87
C LEU A 244 29.88 -25.27 -10.39
N ILE A 245 29.14 -26.34 -10.08
CA ILE A 245 29.05 -26.97 -8.75
C ILE A 245 29.56 -28.43 -8.83
N PRO A 246 30.04 -29.00 -7.72
CA PRO A 246 30.48 -30.39 -7.70
C PRO A 246 29.34 -31.36 -8.07
N GLN A 247 29.62 -32.35 -8.92
CA GLN A 247 28.62 -33.33 -9.36
C GLN A 247 27.96 -34.08 -8.20
N LYS A 248 28.72 -34.36 -7.14
CA LYS A 248 28.21 -34.99 -5.90
C LYS A 248 27.11 -34.14 -5.26
N ASP A 249 27.29 -32.81 -5.22
CA ASP A 249 26.32 -31.91 -4.63
C ASP A 249 25.11 -31.74 -5.54
N PHE A 250 25.31 -31.63 -6.85
CA PHE A 250 24.20 -31.58 -7.82
C PHE A 250 23.28 -32.79 -7.69
N ARG A 251 23.84 -34.01 -7.71
CA ARG A 251 23.08 -35.27 -7.60
C ARG A 251 22.43 -35.47 -6.24
N ARG A 252 22.95 -34.84 -5.19
CA ARG A 252 22.37 -34.88 -3.84
C ARG A 252 21.26 -33.85 -3.67
N VAL A 253 21.44 -32.64 -4.19
CA VAL A 253 20.57 -31.49 -3.93
C VAL A 253 19.37 -31.47 -4.87
N LEU A 254 19.58 -31.69 -6.18
CA LEU A 254 18.49 -31.60 -7.16
C LEU A 254 17.32 -32.57 -6.85
N PRO A 255 17.55 -33.87 -6.55
CA PRO A 255 16.44 -34.75 -6.20
C PRO A 255 15.72 -34.35 -4.91
N ARG A 256 16.46 -33.78 -3.94
CA ARG A 256 15.87 -33.28 -2.69
C ARG A 256 15.00 -32.06 -2.94
N MET A 257 15.41 -31.14 -3.82
CA MET A 257 14.58 -30.01 -4.22
C MET A 257 13.29 -30.49 -4.87
N VAL A 258 13.37 -31.38 -5.87
CA VAL A 258 12.20 -31.94 -6.55
C VAL A 258 11.24 -32.66 -5.59
N ALA A 259 11.77 -33.35 -4.58
CA ALA A 259 10.95 -34.03 -3.58
C ALA A 259 10.18 -33.08 -2.64
N ASN A 260 10.58 -31.81 -2.52
CA ASN A 260 9.94 -30.83 -1.63
C ASN A 260 8.91 -29.91 -2.34
N GLY A 261 8.72 -30.07 -3.65
CA GLY A 261 7.85 -29.21 -4.49
C GLY A 261 8.55 -27.95 -4.98
#